data_AF-A0A7V7X655-F1
#
_entry.id   AF-A0A7V7X655-F1
#
_cell.length_a   1.000
_cell.length_b   1.000
_cell.length_c   1.000
_cell.angle_alpha   90.00
_cell.angle_beta   90.00
_cell.angle_gamma   90.00
#
_symmetry.space_group_name_H-M   'P 1'
#
loop_
_entity.id
_entity.type
_entity.pdbx_description
1 polymer ?
#
loop_
_entity_poly.entity_id
_entity_poly.type
_entity_poly.pdbx_seq_one_letter_code
_entity_poly.pdbx_strand_id
1 'polypeptide(L)'
;MFSLKLNAKLCISCGICMDVCPHRAIDMRVHKSYNIEGELLSFLSLHSDENRELPPARMMTFPWLANPLHCNGCLLCEKECPVSALSLQQVADNVPFHNLNNYEPEPVVAYDSVGKTPCI
;
A
#
# COMPACT_ATOMS: atom_id res chain seq x y z
N MET A 1 -1.75 -21.54 1.48
CA MET A 1 -1.93 -20.08 1.17
C MET A 1 -0.58 -19.41 0.89
N PHE A 2 -0.52 -18.18 0.34
CA PHE A 2 0.76 -17.45 0.11
C PHE A 2 0.86 -16.17 0.95
N SER A 3 2.08 -15.74 1.25
CA SER A 3 2.43 -14.46 1.87
C SER A 3 3.52 -13.76 1.07
N LEU A 4 3.52 -12.42 1.12
CA LEU A 4 4.50 -11.57 0.43
C LEU A 4 5.39 -10.91 1.47
N LYS A 5 6.70 -11.16 1.37
CA LYS A 5 7.74 -10.50 2.15
C LYS A 5 8.37 -9.39 1.32
N LEU A 6 8.32 -8.16 1.84
CA LEU A 6 8.88 -6.97 1.21
C LEU A 6 10.13 -6.49 1.97
N ASN A 7 11.21 -6.22 1.25
CA ASN A 7 12.34 -5.45 1.73
C ASN A 7 12.15 -3.97 1.35
N ALA A 8 11.58 -3.19 2.28
CA ALA A 8 11.27 -1.77 2.05
C ALA A 8 12.50 -0.90 1.73
N LYS A 9 13.72 -1.31 2.14
CA LYS A 9 14.95 -0.56 1.85
C LYS A 9 15.37 -0.64 0.39
N LEU A 10 14.98 -1.71 -0.31
CA LEU A 10 15.30 -1.91 -1.72
C LEU A 10 14.17 -1.46 -2.64
N CYS A 11 12.92 -1.43 -2.14
CA CYS A 11 11.76 -1.09 -2.92
C CYS A 11 11.79 0.38 -3.35
N ILE A 12 11.73 0.61 -4.67
CA ILE A 12 11.69 1.96 -5.27
C ILE A 12 10.26 2.42 -5.63
N SER A 13 9.24 1.73 -5.09
CA SER A 13 7.82 2.10 -5.28
C SER A 13 7.36 2.21 -6.75
N CYS A 14 7.94 1.41 -7.65
CA CYS A 14 7.70 1.49 -9.09
C CYS A 14 6.35 0.92 -9.57
N GLY A 15 5.64 0.15 -8.75
CA GLY A 15 4.33 -0.41 -9.12
C GLY A 15 4.36 -1.67 -10.02
N ILE A 16 5.50 -2.05 -10.62
CA ILE A 16 5.60 -3.16 -11.58
C ILE A 16 4.98 -4.47 -11.03
N CYS A 17 5.24 -4.81 -9.77
CA CYS A 17 4.68 -6.02 -9.15
C CYS A 17 3.14 -6.09 -9.10
N MET A 18 2.47 -4.94 -9.04
CA MET A 18 1.02 -4.81 -9.13
C MET A 18 0.58 -4.99 -10.59
N ASP A 19 1.25 -4.32 -11.52
CA ASP A 19 0.92 -4.33 -12.95
C ASP A 19 1.08 -5.72 -13.58
N VAL A 20 2.15 -6.45 -13.23
CA VAL A 20 2.41 -7.79 -13.76
C VAL A 20 1.56 -8.86 -13.10
N CYS A 21 0.83 -8.59 -12.02
CA CYS A 21 0.07 -9.61 -11.31
C CYS A 21 -1.20 -9.99 -12.09
N PRO A 22 -1.28 -11.16 -12.75
CA PRO A 22 -2.43 -11.51 -13.58
C PRO A 22 -3.71 -11.75 -12.75
N HIS A 23 -3.54 -12.10 -11.48
CA HIS A 23 -4.63 -12.37 -10.54
C HIS A 23 -5.05 -11.15 -9.71
N ARG A 24 -4.38 -10.00 -9.90
CA ARG A 24 -4.66 -8.76 -9.14
C ARG A 24 -4.65 -9.00 -7.62
N ALA A 25 -3.73 -9.87 -7.18
CA ALA A 25 -3.58 -10.24 -5.77
C ALA A 25 -2.74 -9.23 -4.98
N ILE A 26 -1.93 -8.42 -5.67
CA ILE A 26 -1.04 -7.40 -5.11
C ILE A 26 -1.64 -6.02 -5.40
N ASP A 27 -1.53 -5.13 -4.43
CA ASP A 27 -1.92 -3.72 -4.56
C ASP A 27 -0.87 -2.83 -3.89
N MET A 28 -0.93 -1.53 -4.13
CA MET A 28 -0.05 -0.54 -3.52
C MET A 28 -0.73 0.14 -2.33
N ARG A 29 0.02 0.32 -1.24
CA ARG A 29 -0.39 1.13 -0.10
C ARG A 29 -0.53 2.59 -0.55
N VAL A 30 -1.59 3.24 -0.11
CA VAL A 30 -1.81 4.67 -0.30
C VAL A 30 -1.66 5.36 1.04
N HIS A 31 -0.82 6.40 1.10
CA HIS A 31 -0.81 7.30 2.25
C HIS A 31 -1.82 8.43 2.02
N LYS A 32 -2.74 8.63 2.97
CA LYS A 32 -3.53 9.85 3.06
C LYS A 32 -2.72 10.85 3.87
N SER A 33 -2.17 11.87 3.22
CA SER A 33 -1.58 13.00 3.92
C SER A 33 -2.71 13.90 4.42
N TYR A 34 -2.86 14.00 5.74
CA TYR A 34 -3.66 15.05 6.37
C TYR A 34 -2.67 16.13 6.82
N ASN A 35 -2.50 17.15 6.00
CA ASN A 35 -1.76 18.35 6.35
C ASN A 35 -2.71 19.38 6.98
N ILE A 36 -2.22 20.14 7.96
CA ILE A 36 -2.98 21.25 8.57
C ILE A 36 -3.35 22.35 7.56
N GLU A 37 -2.62 22.41 6.46
CA GLU A 37 -2.86 23.26 5.29
C GLU A 37 -3.96 22.71 4.36
N GLY A 38 -4.44 21.48 4.58
CA GLY A 38 -5.37 20.79 3.68
C GLY A 38 -4.69 20.22 2.43
N GLU A 39 -5.48 19.83 1.43
CA GLU A 39 -5.11 19.08 0.21
C GLU A 39 -4.15 19.80 -0.77
N LEU A 40 -3.39 20.78 -0.29
CA LEU A 40 -2.67 21.85 -0.99
C LEU A 40 -1.57 21.41 -1.97
N LEU A 41 -1.35 20.11 -2.16
CA LEU A 41 -0.57 19.58 -3.29
C LEU A 41 -1.49 19.23 -4.47
N SER A 42 -2.48 20.09 -4.75
CA SER A 42 -3.30 19.95 -5.95
C SER A 42 -2.45 20.25 -7.19
N PHE A 43 -2.71 19.55 -8.30
CA PHE A 43 -2.19 19.98 -9.59
C PHE A 43 -3.32 20.69 -10.34
N LEU A 44 -3.00 21.81 -11.00
CA LEU A 44 -3.94 22.51 -11.86
C LEU A 44 -4.07 21.74 -13.18
N SER A 45 -5.22 21.10 -13.42
CA SER A 45 -5.50 20.54 -14.73
C SER A 45 -6.03 21.64 -15.65
N LEU A 46 -5.22 22.02 -16.65
CA LEU A 46 -5.58 23.01 -17.67
C LEU A 46 -6.32 22.29 -18.82
N HIS A 47 -7.64 22.20 -18.70
CA HIS A 47 -8.53 21.80 -19.81
C HIS A 47 -9.33 23.01 -20.29
N SER A 48 -9.65 23.07 -21.59
CA SER A 48 -10.22 24.24 -22.27
C SER A 48 -11.46 24.84 -21.60
N ASP A 49 -12.25 24.03 -20.89
CA ASP A 49 -13.58 24.43 -20.44
C ASP A 49 -13.74 24.49 -18.91
N GLU A 50 -12.90 23.80 -18.12
CA GLU A 50 -12.99 23.83 -16.66
C GLU A 50 -11.61 23.62 -16.02
N ASN A 51 -10.83 24.68 -15.88
CA ASN A 51 -9.62 24.67 -15.08
C ASN A 51 -10.01 24.34 -13.63
N ARG A 52 -9.63 23.17 -13.13
CA ARG A 52 -9.90 22.74 -11.75
C ARG A 52 -8.62 22.29 -11.07
N GLU A 53 -8.47 22.69 -9.80
CA GLU A 53 -7.48 22.12 -8.89
C GLU A 53 -7.92 20.70 -8.54
N LEU A 54 -7.12 19.72 -8.94
CA LEU A 54 -7.36 18.33 -8.58
C LEU A 54 -6.45 17.94 -7.43
N PRO A 55 -6.96 17.27 -6.40
CA PRO A 55 -6.12 16.80 -5.32
C PRO A 55 -5.05 15.86 -5.84
N PRO A 56 -3.86 15.82 -5.20
CA PRO A 56 -2.78 14.98 -5.65
C PRO A 56 -3.28 13.54 -5.74
N ALA A 57 -3.04 12.92 -6.88
CA ALA A 57 -3.27 11.50 -7.04
C ALA A 57 -2.36 10.76 -6.03
N ARG A 58 -2.95 10.38 -4.89
CA ARG A 58 -2.50 9.40 -3.90
C ARG A 58 -1.11 8.81 -4.23
N MET A 59 -0.06 9.33 -3.61
CA MET A 59 1.27 8.73 -3.74
C MET A 59 1.22 7.29 -3.20
N MET A 60 1.47 6.35 -4.09
CA MET A 60 1.62 4.93 -3.78
C MET A 60 2.96 4.73 -3.07
N THR A 61 2.97 3.98 -1.96
CA THR A 61 4.18 3.77 -1.15
C THR A 61 4.75 2.37 -1.37
N PHE A 62 4.15 1.35 -0.75
CA PHE A 62 4.71 0.00 -0.76
C PHE A 62 3.71 -1.04 -1.27
N PRO A 63 4.15 -2.05 -2.04
CA PRO A 63 3.30 -3.13 -2.46
C PRO A 63 2.98 -4.07 -1.29
N TRP A 64 1.78 -4.63 -1.30
CA TRP A 64 1.33 -5.63 -0.34
C TRP A 64 0.40 -6.63 -1.01
N LEU A 65 0.27 -7.82 -0.41
CA LEU A 65 -0.64 -8.84 -0.90
C LEU A 65 -2.06 -8.57 -0.40
N ALA A 66 -2.83 -7.79 -1.18
CA ALA A 66 -4.19 -7.39 -0.85
C ALA A 66 -5.14 -8.58 -0.75
N ASN A 67 -5.03 -9.53 -1.69
CA ASN A 67 -5.88 -10.71 -1.76
C ASN A 67 -5.05 -12.00 -1.84
N PRO A 68 -4.55 -12.53 -0.70
CA PRO A 68 -3.77 -13.76 -0.66
C PRO A 68 -4.49 -14.99 -1.22
N LEU A 69 -5.82 -15.03 -1.15
CA LEU A 69 -6.64 -16.12 -1.72
C LEU A 69 -6.60 -16.16 -3.25
N HIS A 70 -6.36 -15.02 -3.90
CA HIS A 70 -6.25 -14.93 -5.36
C HIS A 70 -4.81 -15.15 -5.85
N CYS A 71 -3.84 -15.24 -4.94
CA CYS A 71 -2.48 -15.56 -5.32
C CYS A 71 -2.33 -17.07 -5.56
N ASN A 72 -1.95 -17.44 -6.78
CA ASN A 72 -1.64 -18.83 -7.14
C ASN A 72 -0.15 -19.17 -7.01
N GLY A 73 0.70 -18.22 -6.61
CA GLY A 73 2.14 -18.44 -6.49
C GLY A 73 2.90 -18.45 -7.81
N CYS A 74 2.44 -17.75 -8.84
CA CYS A 74 3.15 -17.69 -10.14
C CYS A 74 4.53 -16.99 -10.12
N LEU A 75 4.88 -16.31 -9.02
CA LEU A 75 6.16 -15.61 -8.80
C LEU A 75 6.50 -14.47 -9.78
N LEU A 76 5.55 -14.03 -10.61
CA LEU A 76 5.83 -12.99 -11.60
C LEU A 76 6.23 -11.65 -10.96
N CYS A 77 5.57 -11.29 -9.85
CA CYS A 77 5.91 -10.12 -9.06
C CYS A 77 7.34 -10.13 -8.48
N GLU A 78 7.88 -11.31 -8.18
CA GLU A 78 9.24 -11.48 -7.68
C GLU A 78 10.25 -11.41 -8.82
N LYS A 79 9.97 -12.08 -9.94
CA LYS A 79 10.84 -12.13 -11.12
C LYS A 79 10.98 -10.79 -11.85
N GLU A 80 9.88 -10.05 -11.96
CA GLU A 80 9.84 -8.76 -12.66
C GLU A 80 10.25 -7.60 -11.75
N CYS A 81 10.63 -7.85 -10.50
CA CYS A 81 11.10 -6.81 -9.61
C CYS A 81 12.53 -6.37 -10.02
N PRO A 82 12.73 -5.13 -10.50
CA PRO A 82 14.05 -4.71 -11.00
C PRO A 82 15.12 -4.60 -9.90
N VAL A 83 14.67 -4.52 -8.65
CA VAL A 83 15.51 -4.34 -7.45
C VAL A 83 15.46 -5.55 -6.52
N SER A 84 14.80 -6.64 -6.94
CA SER A 84 14.63 -7.88 -6.16
C SER A 84 14.19 -7.62 -4.71
N ALA A 85 13.24 -6.70 -4.52
CA ALA A 85 12.78 -6.26 -3.19
C ALA A 85 11.69 -7.16 -2.60
N LEU A 86 11.15 -8.11 -3.36
CA LEU A 86 9.96 -8.89 -3.03
C LEU A 86 10.32 -10.38 -2.96
N SER A 87 9.68 -11.13 -2.07
CA SER A 87 9.80 -12.60 -2.01
C SER A 87 8.46 -13.22 -1.62
N LEU A 88 7.99 -14.20 -2.39
CA LEU A 88 6.75 -14.91 -2.09
C LEU A 88 7.03 -16.17 -1.25
N GLN A 89 6.23 -16.42 -0.22
CA GLN A 89 6.38 -17.57 0.68
C GLN A 89 5.07 -18.34 0.79
N GLN A 90 5.15 -19.67 0.75
CA GLN A 90 3.99 -20.52 1.02
C GLN A 90 3.77 -20.61 2.54
N VAL A 91 2.54 -20.38 2.97
CA VAL A 91 2.11 -20.43 4.37
C VAL A 91 1.14 -21.61 4.54
N ALA A 92 1.32 -22.35 5.63
CA ALA A 92 0.41 -23.42 6.05
C ALA A 92 -0.99 -22.87 6.38
N ASP A 93 -2.02 -23.69 6.18
CA ASP A 93 -3.43 -23.27 6.22
C ASP A 93 -3.96 -22.92 7.63
N ASN A 94 -3.11 -23.05 8.66
CA ASN A 94 -3.46 -22.90 10.07
C ASN A 94 -3.13 -21.50 10.63
N VAL A 95 -2.71 -20.54 9.79
CA VAL A 95 -2.32 -19.20 10.26
C VAL A 95 -3.47 -18.21 10.05
N PRO A 96 -4.03 -17.63 11.12
CA PRO A 96 -5.06 -16.58 11.01
C PRO A 96 -4.54 -15.40 10.18
N PHE A 97 -5.37 -14.90 9.26
CA PHE A 97 -5.07 -13.77 8.37
C PHE A 97 -4.54 -12.51 9.10
N HIS A 98 -4.88 -12.36 10.39
CA HIS A 98 -4.43 -11.25 11.23
C HIS A 98 -2.94 -11.28 11.62
N ASN A 99 -2.20 -12.36 11.33
CA ASN A 99 -0.82 -12.53 11.78
C ASN A 99 0.20 -12.72 10.63
N LEU A 100 -0.21 -12.50 9.37
CA LEU A 100 0.67 -12.59 8.19
C LEU A 100 1.13 -11.23 7.67
N ASN A 101 0.52 -10.17 8.17
CA ASN A 101 1.00 -8.81 8.02
C ASN A 101 1.53 -8.38 9.39
N ASN A 102 2.85 -8.27 9.58
CA ASN A 102 3.40 -7.36 10.59
C ASN A 102 3.20 -5.90 10.13
N TYR A 103 1.95 -5.61 9.78
CA TYR A 103 1.37 -4.32 9.52
C TYR A 103 -0.12 -4.56 9.79
N GLU A 104 -0.46 -4.69 11.07
CA GLU A 104 -1.63 -3.95 11.53
C GLU A 104 -1.43 -2.53 10.95
N PRO A 105 -2.34 -1.99 10.14
CA PRO A 105 -2.55 -0.58 10.35
C PRO A 105 -2.88 -0.55 11.84
N GLU A 106 -1.97 -0.03 12.68
CA GLU A 106 -2.48 0.67 13.85
C GLU A 106 -3.67 1.46 13.29
N PRO A 107 -4.84 1.40 13.97
CA PRO A 107 -5.94 2.25 13.56
C PRO A 107 -5.30 3.60 13.29
N VAL A 108 -5.70 4.27 12.21
CA VAL A 108 -5.50 5.72 12.14
C VAL A 108 -6.01 6.24 13.48
N VAL A 109 -5.11 6.32 14.46
CA VAL A 109 -5.34 6.87 15.77
C VAL A 109 -5.51 8.29 15.33
N ALA A 110 -6.76 8.73 15.33
CA ALA A 110 -7.06 10.13 15.38
C ALA A 110 -6.14 10.66 16.47
N TYR A 111 -5.08 11.36 16.07
CA TYR A 111 -4.42 12.28 16.94
C TYR A 111 -5.45 13.40 17.11
N ASP A 112 -6.39 13.16 18.01
CA ASP A 112 -7.13 14.23 18.64
C ASP A 112 -6.07 15.14 19.24
N SER A 113 -6.08 16.39 18.82
CA SER A 113 -5.11 17.43 19.16
C SER A 113 -5.17 17.88 20.63
N VAL A 114 -5.50 16.99 21.56
CA VAL A 114 -5.53 17.28 22.99
C VAL A 114 -4.95 16.10 23.75
N GLY A 115 -3.83 16.36 24.44
CA GLY A 115 -3.05 15.37 25.14
C GLY A 115 -3.85 14.54 26.14
N LYS A 116 -3.41 13.30 26.27
CA LYS A 116 -3.58 12.36 27.39
C LYS A 116 -4.11 13.00 28.69
N THR A 117 -5.33 12.59 29.07
CA THR A 117 -5.61 12.14 30.43
C THR A 117 -6.48 10.89 30.38
N PRO A 118 -6.27 9.91 31.27
CA PRO A 118 -7.15 8.76 31.37
C PRO A 118 -8.43 9.19 32.10
N CYS A 119 -9.59 8.85 31.55
CA CYS A 119 -10.86 9.00 32.28
C CYS A 119 -11.33 7.63 32.75
N ILE A 120 -11.57 7.59 34.06
CA ILE A 120 -12.34 6.61 34.85
C ILE A 120 -13.80 6.63 34.39
#